data_AF-A0A1Q6QHS6-F1
#
_entry.id   AF-A0A1Q6QHS6-F1
#
_cell.length_a   1.000
_cell.length_b   1.000
_cell.length_c   1.000
_cell.angle_alpha   90.00
_cell.angle_beta   90.00
_cell.angle_gamma   90.00
#
_symmetry.space_group_name_H-M   'P 1'
#
loop_
_entity.id
_entity.type
_entity.pdbx_description
1 polymer ?
#
loop_
_entity_poly.entity_id
_entity_poly.type
_entity_poly.pdbx_seq_one_letter_code
_entity_poly.pdbx_strand_id
1 'polypeptide(L)' 'MKDYISVKQAQEMLGCCTATIYKIVHEDGFPTLRKQGLKKYIIDKQEFLDWCKANNYIAKE' A
#
# COMPACT_ATOMS: atom_id res chain seq x y z
N MET A 1 -1.45 17.99 -2.57
CA MET A 1 -0.54 17.16 -3.41
C MET A 1 -0.94 15.71 -3.19
N LYS A 2 -1.10 14.90 -4.25
CA LYS A 2 -1.32 13.47 -4.07
C LYS A 2 0.04 12.79 -3.89
N ASP A 3 0.29 12.31 -2.69
CA ASP A 3 1.51 11.58 -2.36
C ASP A 3 1.31 10.11 -2.70
N TYR A 4 2.16 9.55 -3.55
CA TYR A 4 2.03 8.18 -4.01
C TYR A 4 3.23 7.36 -3.57
N ILE A 5 2.95 6.18 -3.03
CA ILE A 5 3.93 5.20 -2.58
C ILE A 5 3.95 4.01 -3.52
N SER A 6 5.09 3.36 -3.65
CA SER A 6 5.18 2.06 -4.31
C SER A 6 4.75 0.93 -3.35
N VAL A 7 4.42 -0.24 -3.91
CA VAL A 7 4.16 -1.47 -3.10
C VAL A 7 5.34 -1.80 -2.18
N LYS A 8 6.58 -1.51 -2.60
CA LYS A 8 7.77 -1.70 -1.76
C LYS A 8 7.77 -0.75 -0.56
N GLN A 9 7.43 0.52 -0.76
CA GLN A 9 7.30 1.46 0.36
C GLN A 9 6.15 1.06 1.30
N ALA A 10 5.01 0.60 0.76
CA ALA A 10 3.92 0.06 1.57
C ALA A 10 4.38 -1.13 2.43
N GLN A 11 5.18 -2.04 1.85
CA GLN A 11 5.80 -3.15 2.57
C GLN A 11 6.71 -2.66 3.71
N GLU A 12 7.58 -1.68 3.43
CA GLU A 12 8.50 -1.09 4.43
C GLU A 12 7.73 -0.40 5.56
N MET A 13 6.67 0.34 5.23
CA MET A 13 5.81 0.99 6.21
C MET A 13 5.08 -0.03 7.10
N LEU A 14 4.58 -1.12 6.53
CA LEU A 14 3.96 -2.21 7.29
C LEU A 14 4.97 -3.10 8.04
N GLY A 15 6.26 -2.97 7.75
CA GLY A 15 7.30 -3.83 8.30
C GLY A 15 7.09 -5.32 7.99
N CYS A 16 6.44 -5.63 6.86
CA CYS A 16 6.05 -7.00 6.50
C CYS A 16 6.90 -7.58 5.37
N CYS A 17 6.81 -8.89 5.16
CA CYS A 17 7.50 -9.56 4.08
C CYS A 17 6.77 -9.35 2.73
N THR A 18 7.49 -9.56 1.62
CA THR A 18 6.92 -9.44 0.27
C THR A 18 5.70 -10.34 0.05
N ALA A 19 5.72 -11.57 0.55
CA ALA A 19 4.56 -12.46 0.45
C ALA A 19 3.32 -11.88 1.17
N THR A 20 3.51 -11.18 2.29
CA THR A 20 2.42 -10.58 3.06
C THR A 20 1.82 -9.39 2.32
N ILE A 21 2.65 -8.47 1.80
CA ILE A 21 2.12 -7.33 1.03
C ILE A 21 1.39 -7.80 -0.22
N TYR A 22 1.86 -8.86 -0.89
CA TYR A 22 1.15 -9.40 -2.05
C TYR A 22 -0.20 -10.05 -1.69
N LYS A 23 -0.36 -10.60 -0.48
CA LYS A 23 -1.68 -11.04 0.00
C LYS A 23 -2.59 -9.83 0.25
N ILE A 24 -2.07 -8.84 0.97
CA ILE A 24 -2.77 -7.60 1.35
C ILE A 24 -3.26 -6.83 0.12
N VAL A 25 -2.44 -6.67 -0.92
CA VAL A 25 -2.85 -5.95 -2.15
C VAL A 25 -3.98 -6.63 -2.93
N HIS A 26 -4.26 -7.90 -2.62
CA HIS A 26 -5.36 -8.67 -3.20
C HIS A 26 -6.54 -8.82 -2.23
N GLU A 27 -6.47 -8.23 -1.04
CA GLU A 27 -7.60 -8.20 -0.11
C GLU A 27 -8.68 -7.21 -0.54
N ASP A 28 -9.92 -7.51 -0.18
CA ASP A 28 -11.06 -6.65 -0.47
C ASP A 28 -10.90 -5.30 0.25
N GLY A 29 -11.18 -4.21 -0.46
CA GLY A 29 -11.04 -2.86 0.06
C GLY A 29 -9.61 -2.32 0.10
N PHE A 30 -8.58 -3.06 -0.33
CA PHE A 30 -7.22 -2.50 -0.46
C PHE A 30 -7.21 -1.32 -1.45
N PRO A 31 -6.43 -0.25 -1.18
CA PRO A 31 -6.35 0.92 -2.06
C PRO A 31 -6.01 0.56 -3.50
N THR A 32 -6.64 1.27 -4.45
CA THR A 32 -6.48 0.95 -5.87
C THR A 32 -5.03 1.16 -6.33
N LEU A 33 -4.41 0.07 -6.80
CA LEU A 33 -3.11 0.12 -7.47
C LEU A 33 -3.25 0.87 -8.81
N ARG A 34 -2.62 2.03 -8.91
CA ARG A 34 -2.52 2.78 -10.17
C ARG A 34 -1.23 2.42 -10.87
N LYS A 35 -1.27 2.24 -12.19
CA LYS A 35 -0.04 2.11 -12.99
C LYS A 35 0.59 3.47 -13.20
N GLN A 36 1.83 3.65 -12.74
CA GLN A 36 2.69 4.77 -13.11
C GLN A 36 3.61 4.30 -14.25
N GLY A 37 3.20 4.59 -15.49
CA GLY A 37 3.89 4.14 -16.69
C GLY A 37 3.77 2.62 -16.92
N LEU A 38 4.76 2.04 -17.61
CA LEU A 38 4.69 0.64 -18.09
C LEU A 38 4.98 -0.43 -17.02
N LYS A 39 5.67 -0.10 -15.91
CA LYS A 39 6.24 -1.12 -15.01
C LYS A 39 6.10 -0.85 -13.50
N LYS A 40 5.43 0.21 -13.06
CA LYS A 40 5.32 0.52 -11.62
C LYS A 40 3.86 0.63 -11.21
N TYR A 41 3.51 -0.04 -10.13
CA TYR A 41 2.27 0.21 -9.41
C TYR A 41 2.52 1.17 -8.26
N ILE A 42 1.66 2.18 -8.17
CA ILE A 42 1.65 3.18 -7.12
C ILE A 42 0.32 3.12 -6.38
N ILE A 43 0.35 3.48 -5.11
CA ILE A 43 -0.79 3.52 -4.20
C ILE A 43 -0.85 4.94 -3.65
N ASP A 44 -2.03 5.51 -3.51
CA ASP A 44 -2.18 6.78 -2.80
C ASP A 44 -1.81 6.56 -1.33
N LYS A 45 -0.83 7.33 -0.82
CA LYS A 45 -0.32 7.17 0.54
C LYS A 45 -1.43 7.34 1.57
N GLN A 46 -2.35 8.28 1.33
CA GLN A 46 -3.42 8.58 2.27
C GLN A 46 -4.46 7.46 2.29
N GLU A 47 -4.90 6.98 1.13
CA GLU A 47 -5.80 5.81 1.06
C GLU A 47 -5.18 4.58 1.73
N PHE A 48 -3.87 4.36 1.56
CA PHE A 48 -3.15 3.28 2.22
C PHE A 48 -3.12 3.42 3.74
N LEU A 49 -2.83 4.60 4.27
CA LEU A 49 -2.82 4.82 5.71
C LEU A 49 -4.22 4.68 6.32
N ASP A 50 -5.26 5.18 5.62
CA ASP A 50 -6.66 5.00 6.04
C ASP A 50 -7.06 3.52 6.04
N TRP A 51 -6.70 2.76 5.00
CA TRP A 51 -6.94 1.32 4.96
C TRP A 51 -6.20 0.59 6.09
N CYS A 52 -4.95 0.96 6.39
CA CYS A 52 -4.18 0.39 7.49
C CYS A 52 -4.90 0.64 8.82
N LYS A 53 -5.37 1.86 9.08
CA LYS A 53 -6.14 2.21 10.28
C LYS A 53 -7.43 1.41 10.38
N ALA A 54 -8.18 1.30 9.29
CA ALA A 54 -9.44 0.55 9.24
C ALA A 54 -9.25 -0.94 9.56
N ASN A 55 -8.11 -1.52 9.16
CA ASN A 55 -7.79 -2.93 9.35
C ASN A 55 -6.87 -3.21 10.55
N ASN A 56 -6.62 -2.22 11.42
CA ASN A 56 -5.75 -2.32 12.59
C ASN A 56 -4.28 -2.67 12.28
N TYR A 57 -3.77 -2.30 11.11
CA TYR A 57 -2.34 -2.38 10.79
C TYR A 57 -1.57 -1.18 11.35
N ILE A 58 -0.39 -1.45 11.90
CA ILE A 58 0.54 -0.42 12.37
C ILE A 58 1.52 -0.10 11.23
N ALA A 59 1.19 0.91 10.42
CA ALA A 59 2.11 1.45 9.42
C ALA A 59 3.04 2.50 10.05
N LYS A 60 4.33 2.43 9.75
CA LYS A 60 5.33 3.44 10.09
C LYS A 60 5.28 4.58 9.07
N GLU A 61 5.19 5.82 9.54
CA GLU A 61 5.05 7.02 8.69
C GLU A 61 6.33 7.51 8.01
#